data_AF-A0A8H4YA98-F1
#
_entry.id   AF-A0A8H4YA98-F1
#
_cell.length_a   1.000
_cell.length_b   1.000
_cell.length_c   1.000
_cell.angle_alpha   90.00
_cell.angle_beta   90.00
_cell.angle_gamma   90.00
#
_symmetry.space_group_name_H-M   'P 1'
#
loop_
_entity.id
_entity.type
_entity.pdbx_description
1 polymer ?
#
loop_
_entity_poly.entity_id
_entity_poly.type
_entity_poly.pdbx_seq_one_letter_code
_entity_poly.pdbx_strand_id
1 'polypeptide(L)'
;MQAIADTPLQLEIDTAWQATFNYGPYTSLPMLSYVLDRLGVQHAQLMQTPNLVDDERKKELMAILDKTTEEDLLIAPLFDCWYQPPGRCTSFSLRTANQLVEQKPEAFKFLFYDFARHRVARCIKTCTLMDSSSQEGAIILKSGTWEGSETDDAHIWSWEPKDAAGKEAGGWFRNIKKPVEHIERHKAMVACFKQLVGDKRGLPALIYFRYFTNKKALFQGLMSWKLTGDAKKKEFEDTGNPIKDDDADDAEAAKLRGLHLTWSIGKQGGNEKSSTRRFVIQWEVPGSSEQTRQDSLNKVKEYLDNCCVGPTITKVQWESIKSEHDKFWDAACTLWGHPQVTHTPQDRS
;
A
#
# COMPACT_ATOMS: atom_id res chain seq x y z
N MET A 1 -35.26 7.48 -5.91
CA MET A 1 -34.29 6.41 -6.21
C MET A 1 -34.33 5.46 -5.03
N GLN A 2 -34.73 4.21 -5.25
CA GLN A 2 -34.79 3.17 -4.22
C GLN A 2 -33.38 2.84 -3.73
N ALA A 3 -33.23 2.65 -2.42
CA ALA A 3 -31.98 2.23 -1.80
C ALA A 3 -31.51 0.91 -2.45
N ILE A 4 -30.29 0.91 -2.98
CA ILE A 4 -29.65 -0.23 -3.65
C ILE A 4 -29.14 -1.27 -2.64
N ALA A 5 -29.22 -0.95 -1.34
CA ALA A 5 -28.94 -1.89 -0.26
C ALA A 5 -29.85 -3.12 -0.42
N ASP A 6 -29.21 -4.28 -0.58
CA ASP A 6 -29.82 -5.62 -0.77
C ASP A 6 -30.25 -6.01 -2.19
N THR A 7 -29.72 -5.35 -3.23
CA THR A 7 -29.88 -5.84 -4.61
C THR A 7 -28.83 -6.92 -4.97
N PRO A 8 -29.15 -7.89 -5.86
CA PRO A 8 -28.16 -8.82 -6.41
C PRO A 8 -26.95 -8.12 -7.03
N LEU A 9 -27.15 -6.91 -7.57
CA LEU A 9 -26.08 -6.10 -8.15
C LEU A 9 -25.10 -5.57 -7.09
N GLN A 10 -25.59 -5.18 -5.91
CA GLN A 10 -24.73 -4.75 -4.81
C GLN A 10 -23.85 -5.91 -4.30
N LEU A 11 -24.42 -7.12 -4.20
CA LEU A 11 -23.66 -8.30 -3.79
C LEU A 11 -22.50 -8.59 -4.76
N GLU A 12 -22.72 -8.43 -6.06
CA GLU A 12 -21.68 -8.62 -7.07
C GLU A 12 -20.58 -7.56 -6.98
N ILE A 13 -20.97 -6.30 -6.78
CA ILE A 13 -20.06 -5.17 -6.52
C ILE A 13 -19.17 -5.48 -5.31
N ASP A 14 -19.78 -5.87 -4.19
CA ASP A 14 -19.08 -6.14 -2.94
C ASP A 14 -18.15 -7.36 -3.10
N THR A 15 -18.61 -8.39 -3.80
CA THR A 15 -17.84 -9.61 -4.08
C THR A 15 -16.61 -9.29 -4.94
N ALA A 16 -16.76 -8.51 -6.01
CA ALA A 16 -15.63 -8.12 -6.87
C ALA A 16 -14.62 -7.25 -6.12
N TRP A 17 -15.10 -6.31 -5.32
CA TRP A 17 -14.25 -5.47 -4.47
C TRP A 17 -13.48 -6.32 -3.46
N GLN A 18 -14.18 -7.19 -2.72
CA GLN A 18 -13.59 -8.05 -1.69
C GLN A 18 -12.59 -9.03 -2.30
N ALA A 19 -12.92 -9.66 -3.42
CA ALA A 19 -12.03 -10.57 -4.13
C ALA A 19 -10.73 -9.84 -4.53
N THR A 20 -10.84 -8.65 -5.11
CA THR A 20 -9.67 -7.84 -5.47
C THR A 20 -8.86 -7.43 -4.24
N PHE A 21 -9.52 -7.04 -3.15
CA PHE A 21 -8.85 -6.58 -1.92
C PHE A 21 -8.09 -7.69 -1.22
N ASN A 22 -8.67 -8.89 -1.21
CA ASN A 22 -8.12 -10.08 -0.56
C ASN A 22 -7.09 -10.81 -1.41
N TYR A 23 -7.05 -10.56 -2.73
CA TYR A 23 -6.20 -11.29 -3.66
C TYR A 23 -4.71 -11.25 -3.28
N GLY A 24 -4.25 -10.16 -2.66
CA GLY A 24 -2.92 -10.13 -2.04
C GLY A 24 -2.58 -8.83 -1.33
N PRO A 25 -1.35 -8.73 -0.82
CA PRO A 25 -0.94 -7.59 -0.04
C PRO A 25 -0.78 -6.37 -0.95
N TYR A 26 -0.96 -5.18 -0.39
CA TYR A 26 -0.52 -3.97 -1.07
C TYR A 26 1.01 -3.91 -0.98
N THR A 27 1.72 -3.90 -2.11
CA THR A 27 3.18 -4.00 -2.14
C THR A 27 3.79 -3.26 -3.33
N SER A 28 4.99 -2.72 -3.11
CA SER A 28 5.79 -2.08 -4.15
C SER A 28 6.96 -2.93 -4.63
N LEU A 29 7.24 -4.08 -4.00
CA LEU A 29 8.47 -4.83 -4.25
C LEU A 29 8.64 -5.32 -5.70
N PRO A 30 7.63 -5.90 -6.38
CA PRO A 30 7.82 -6.38 -7.75
C PRO A 30 8.11 -5.23 -8.72
N MET A 31 7.40 -4.10 -8.55
CA MET A 31 7.65 -2.90 -9.34
C MET A 31 9.04 -2.32 -9.07
N LEU A 32 9.52 -2.40 -7.83
CA LEU A 32 10.84 -1.95 -7.48
C LEU A 32 11.91 -2.83 -8.12
N SER A 33 11.79 -4.16 -8.02
CA SER A 33 12.68 -5.10 -8.68
C SER A 33 12.74 -4.87 -10.20
N TYR A 34 11.59 -4.67 -10.85
CA TYR A 34 11.55 -4.31 -12.27
C TYR A 34 12.34 -3.01 -12.56
N VAL A 35 12.14 -1.95 -11.76
CA VAL A 35 12.87 -0.69 -11.93
C VAL A 35 14.37 -0.88 -11.78
N LEU A 36 14.81 -1.66 -10.78
CA LEU A 36 16.22 -1.97 -10.55
C LEU A 36 16.83 -2.74 -11.73
N ASP A 37 16.13 -3.78 -12.22
CA ASP A 37 16.57 -4.57 -13.37
C ASP A 37 16.73 -3.71 -14.62
N ARG A 38 15.79 -2.79 -14.89
CA ARG A 38 15.87 -1.86 -16.03
C ARG A 38 17.01 -0.85 -15.92
N LEU A 39 17.47 -0.55 -14.71
CA LEU A 39 18.63 0.30 -14.48
C LEU A 39 19.96 -0.48 -14.47
N GLY A 40 19.93 -1.81 -14.56
CA GLY A 40 21.11 -2.65 -14.32
C GLY A 40 21.66 -2.50 -12.90
N VAL A 41 20.78 -2.26 -11.92
CA VAL A 41 21.13 -2.05 -10.51
C VAL A 41 20.72 -3.27 -9.71
N GLN A 42 21.60 -3.79 -8.87
CA GLN A 42 21.29 -4.89 -7.96
C GLN A 42 20.59 -4.37 -6.69
N HIS A 43 19.77 -5.21 -6.04
CA HIS A 43 19.16 -4.89 -4.74
C HIS A 43 20.20 -4.43 -3.71
N ALA A 44 21.38 -5.06 -3.67
CA ALA A 44 22.47 -4.67 -2.77
C ALA A 44 22.95 -3.22 -3.01
N GLN A 45 22.98 -2.77 -4.25
CA GLN A 45 23.36 -1.40 -4.56
C GLN A 45 22.28 -0.41 -4.07
N LEU A 46 20.99 -0.72 -4.26
CA LEU A 46 19.89 0.07 -3.70
C LEU A 46 19.99 0.17 -2.16
N MET A 47 20.28 -0.96 -1.51
CA MET A 47 20.52 -1.01 -0.07
C MET A 47 21.66 -0.05 0.32
N GLN A 48 22.79 -0.11 -0.37
CA GLN A 48 23.95 0.76 -0.10
C GLN A 48 23.65 2.24 -0.32
N THR A 49 22.98 2.57 -1.44
CA THR A 49 22.73 3.95 -1.87
C THR A 49 21.25 4.13 -2.19
N PRO A 50 20.41 4.49 -1.21
CA PRO A 50 18.95 4.54 -1.37
C PRO A 50 18.46 5.55 -2.41
N ASN A 51 19.26 6.57 -2.70
CA ASN A 51 19.02 7.59 -3.71
C ASN A 51 19.72 7.28 -5.04
N LEU A 52 19.88 5.99 -5.37
CA LEU A 52 20.62 5.54 -6.56
C LEU A 52 20.05 6.04 -7.89
N VAL A 53 18.76 6.40 -7.90
CA VAL A 53 18.10 6.93 -9.08
C VAL A 53 18.16 8.46 -9.03
N ASP A 54 19.28 8.99 -9.52
CA ASP A 54 19.42 10.43 -9.78
C ASP A 54 18.41 10.90 -10.85
N ASP A 55 18.35 12.21 -11.07
CA ASP A 55 17.36 12.80 -11.97
C ASP A 55 17.56 12.36 -13.43
N GLU A 56 18.79 12.02 -13.85
CA GLU A 56 19.06 11.53 -15.21
C GLU A 56 18.56 10.09 -15.38
N ARG A 57 18.86 9.20 -14.43
CA ARG A 57 18.33 7.83 -14.41
C ARG A 57 16.80 7.81 -14.30
N LYS A 58 16.21 8.75 -13.55
CA LYS A 58 14.74 8.90 -13.53
C LYS A 58 14.20 9.26 -14.90
N LYS A 59 14.82 10.21 -15.61
CA LYS A 59 14.38 10.58 -16.98
C LYS A 59 14.49 9.40 -17.93
N GLU A 60 15.59 8.64 -17.87
CA GLU A 60 15.79 7.44 -18.67
C GLU A 60 14.67 6.40 -18.41
N LEU A 61 14.40 6.09 -17.14
CA LEU A 61 13.31 5.20 -16.76
C LEU A 61 11.95 5.70 -17.25
N MET A 62 11.67 7.00 -17.09
CA MET A 62 10.41 7.58 -17.57
C MET A 62 10.26 7.39 -19.08
N ALA A 63 11.34 7.59 -19.85
CA ALA A 63 11.35 7.39 -21.29
C ALA A 63 11.20 5.91 -21.70
N ILE A 64 11.74 4.98 -20.90
CA ILE A 64 11.53 3.54 -21.08
C ILE A 64 10.06 3.17 -20.83
N LEU A 65 9.51 3.65 -19.71
CA LEU A 65 8.13 3.38 -19.32
C LEU A 65 7.12 3.97 -20.32
N ASP A 66 7.44 5.11 -20.94
CA ASP A 66 6.62 5.72 -21.99
C ASP A 66 6.55 4.90 -23.29
N LYS A 67 7.47 3.94 -23.46
CA LYS A 67 7.49 3.02 -24.61
C LYS A 67 6.82 1.68 -24.30
N THR A 68 6.41 1.44 -23.05
CA THR A 68 5.78 0.17 -22.64
C THR A 68 4.41 0.01 -23.31
N THR A 69 4.21 -1.12 -23.97
CA THR A 69 2.96 -1.46 -24.68
C THR A 69 2.10 -2.44 -23.88
N GLU A 70 0.93 -2.81 -24.42
CA GLU A 70 0.08 -3.84 -23.83
C GLU A 70 0.72 -5.23 -23.94
N GLU A 71 1.42 -5.52 -25.03
CA GLU A 71 2.13 -6.79 -25.25
C GLU A 71 3.24 -7.01 -24.23
N ASP A 72 3.93 -5.92 -23.84
CA ASP A 72 4.96 -5.97 -22.80
C ASP A 72 4.40 -6.47 -21.46
N LEU A 73 3.10 -6.25 -21.18
CA LEU A 73 2.45 -6.73 -19.95
C LEU A 73 2.28 -8.24 -19.89
N LEU A 74 2.33 -8.91 -21.05
CA LEU A 74 2.06 -10.34 -21.15
C LEU A 74 3.33 -11.17 -20.91
N ILE A 75 4.47 -10.52 -20.67
CA ILE A 75 5.78 -11.15 -20.53
C ILE A 75 6.39 -10.73 -19.19
N ALA A 76 7.09 -11.66 -18.53
CA ALA A 76 7.85 -11.35 -17.32
C ALA A 76 8.96 -10.31 -17.62
N PRO A 77 9.26 -9.37 -16.70
CA PRO A 77 8.75 -9.27 -15.34
C PRO A 77 7.50 -8.38 -15.18
N LEU A 78 7.03 -7.74 -16.26
CA LEU A 78 5.88 -6.84 -16.19
C LEU A 78 4.57 -7.59 -15.93
N PHE A 79 4.47 -8.81 -16.44
CA PHE A 79 3.39 -9.72 -16.09
C PHE A 79 3.28 -9.88 -14.57
N ASP A 80 4.40 -10.08 -13.88
CA ASP A 80 4.42 -10.27 -12.42
C ASP A 80 4.07 -9.00 -11.65
N CYS A 81 4.29 -7.82 -12.24
CA CYS A 81 3.91 -6.55 -11.63
C CYS A 81 2.39 -6.26 -11.72
N TRP A 82 1.72 -6.78 -12.74
CA TRP A 82 0.33 -6.43 -13.07
C TRP A 82 -0.68 -7.57 -12.97
N TYR A 83 -0.29 -8.83 -13.14
CA TYR A 83 -1.21 -9.97 -13.11
C TYR A 83 -1.16 -10.75 -11.79
N GLN A 84 -0.06 -10.65 -11.04
CA GLN A 84 0.02 -11.13 -9.64
C GLN A 84 -0.76 -10.20 -8.70
N PRO A 85 -0.92 -10.50 -7.40
CA PRO A 85 -1.81 -9.73 -6.55
C PRO A 85 -1.58 -8.21 -6.51
N PRO A 86 -2.64 -7.39 -6.36
CA PRO A 86 -2.63 -5.97 -6.72
C PRO A 86 -1.72 -5.16 -5.80
N GLY A 87 -0.55 -4.78 -6.33
CA GLY A 87 0.45 -4.02 -5.59
C GLY A 87 0.03 -2.58 -5.24
N ARG A 88 -0.69 -1.85 -6.10
CA ARG A 88 -1.06 -0.42 -5.90
C ARG A 88 -2.55 -0.13 -6.08
N CYS A 89 -3.02 0.99 -5.48
CA CYS A 89 -4.43 1.44 -5.51
C CYS A 89 -5.01 1.58 -6.92
N THR A 90 -4.18 1.99 -7.89
CA THR A 90 -4.58 2.06 -9.30
C THR A 90 -4.90 0.70 -9.90
N SER A 91 -4.05 -0.30 -9.62
CA SER A 91 -4.28 -1.68 -10.09
C SER A 91 -5.54 -2.26 -9.45
N PHE A 92 -5.75 -1.98 -8.16
CA PHE A 92 -6.98 -2.34 -7.46
C PHE A 92 -8.23 -1.81 -8.17
N SER A 93 -8.37 -0.48 -8.31
CA SER A 93 -9.59 0.11 -8.87
C SER A 93 -9.85 -0.33 -10.32
N LEU A 94 -8.79 -0.51 -11.12
CA LEU A 94 -8.92 -0.97 -12.50
C LEU A 94 -9.33 -2.44 -12.59
N ARG A 95 -8.75 -3.33 -11.78
CA ARG A 95 -9.14 -4.74 -11.79
C ARG A 95 -10.59 -4.91 -11.38
N THR A 96 -11.00 -4.28 -10.28
CA THR A 96 -12.39 -4.35 -9.82
C THR A 96 -13.36 -3.79 -10.86
N ALA A 97 -13.07 -2.62 -11.43
CA ALA A 97 -13.93 -2.00 -12.45
C ALA A 97 -14.00 -2.84 -13.74
N ASN A 98 -12.86 -3.33 -14.24
CA ASN A 98 -12.82 -4.15 -15.45
C ASN A 98 -13.56 -5.47 -15.25
N GLN A 99 -13.37 -6.15 -14.12
CA GLN A 99 -14.08 -7.38 -13.80
C GLN A 99 -15.61 -7.17 -13.83
N LEU A 100 -16.10 -6.09 -13.22
CA LEU A 100 -17.53 -5.78 -13.20
C LEU A 100 -18.06 -5.45 -14.61
N VAL A 101 -17.33 -4.66 -15.40
CA VAL A 101 -17.71 -4.32 -16.78
C VAL A 101 -17.68 -5.54 -17.70
N GLU A 102 -16.69 -6.43 -17.57
CA GLU A 102 -16.60 -7.68 -18.34
C GLU A 102 -17.78 -8.62 -18.02
N GLN A 103 -18.21 -8.68 -16.76
CA GLN A 103 -19.34 -9.51 -16.33
C GLN A 103 -20.70 -8.91 -16.75
N LYS A 104 -20.87 -7.59 -16.65
CA LYS A 104 -22.14 -6.89 -16.91
C LYS A 104 -21.92 -5.51 -17.55
N PRO A 105 -21.59 -5.44 -18.85
CA PRO A 105 -21.22 -4.18 -19.50
C PRO A 105 -22.35 -3.13 -19.47
N GLU A 106 -23.61 -3.58 -19.50
CA GLU A 106 -24.77 -2.67 -19.47
C GLU A 106 -25.06 -2.09 -18.07
N ALA A 107 -24.62 -2.75 -17.00
CA ALA A 107 -24.88 -2.31 -15.64
C ALA A 107 -23.89 -1.22 -15.17
N PHE A 108 -22.68 -1.22 -15.74
CA PHE A 108 -21.57 -0.42 -15.23
C PHE A 108 -21.08 0.61 -16.24
N LYS A 109 -20.72 1.80 -15.75
CA LYS A 109 -19.93 2.79 -16.48
C LYS A 109 -19.00 3.47 -15.50
N PHE A 110 -17.75 3.04 -15.46
CA PHE A 110 -16.75 3.57 -14.55
C PHE A 110 -16.04 4.79 -15.14
N LEU A 111 -15.77 5.76 -14.27
CA LEU A 111 -14.85 6.87 -14.50
C LEU A 111 -13.71 6.73 -13.49
N PHE A 112 -12.47 6.91 -13.96
CA PHE A 112 -11.29 6.84 -13.12
C PHE A 112 -10.79 8.24 -12.77
N TYR A 113 -10.48 8.43 -11.49
CA TYR A 113 -10.04 9.71 -10.95
C TYR A 113 -8.62 9.57 -10.41
N ASP A 114 -7.74 10.48 -10.83
CA ASP A 114 -6.35 10.56 -10.37
C ASP A 114 -6.20 11.71 -9.37
N PHE A 115 -6.01 11.33 -8.11
CA PHE A 115 -5.77 12.21 -6.97
C PHE A 115 -4.26 12.32 -6.66
N ALA A 116 -3.44 12.31 -7.71
CA ALA A 116 -1.97 12.33 -7.72
C ALA A 116 -1.31 11.09 -7.11
N ARG A 117 -1.53 10.82 -5.82
CA ARG A 117 -0.95 9.67 -5.11
C ARG A 117 -1.92 8.50 -4.94
N HIS A 118 -3.18 8.74 -5.26
CA HIS A 118 -4.27 7.80 -5.08
C HIS A 118 -5.15 7.79 -6.32
N ARG A 119 -5.69 6.63 -6.68
CA ARG A 119 -6.64 6.51 -7.78
C ARG A 119 -7.82 5.69 -7.34
N VAL A 120 -8.99 6.10 -7.79
CA VAL A 120 -10.27 5.44 -7.49
C VAL A 120 -11.08 5.31 -8.78
N ALA A 121 -12.01 4.37 -8.80
CA ALA A 121 -12.98 4.23 -9.88
C ALA A 121 -14.39 4.47 -9.36
N ARG A 122 -15.15 5.34 -10.01
CA ARG A 122 -16.56 5.62 -9.67
C ARG A 122 -17.46 5.17 -10.80
N CYS A 123 -18.43 4.32 -10.52
CA CYS A 123 -19.48 3.97 -11.46
C CYS A 123 -20.56 5.06 -11.46
N ILE A 124 -20.83 5.69 -12.60
CA ILE A 124 -21.85 6.74 -12.70
C ILE A 124 -23.28 6.17 -12.78
N LYS A 125 -23.44 4.89 -13.17
CA LYS A 125 -24.75 4.23 -13.25
C LYS A 125 -25.24 3.78 -11.86
N THR A 126 -24.36 3.21 -11.06
CA THR A 126 -24.69 2.66 -9.73
C THR A 126 -24.32 3.59 -8.57
N CYS A 127 -23.66 4.71 -8.87
CA CYS A 127 -23.06 5.62 -7.88
C CYS A 127 -22.03 4.95 -6.95
N THR A 128 -21.49 3.79 -7.32
CA THR A 128 -20.52 3.06 -6.51
C THR A 128 -19.11 3.60 -6.67
N LEU A 129 -18.33 3.64 -5.60
CA LEU A 129 -16.92 3.97 -5.58
C LEU A 129 -16.05 2.79 -5.16
N MET A 130 -15.03 2.52 -5.96
CA MET A 130 -13.98 1.53 -5.73
C MET A 130 -12.73 2.23 -5.23
N ASP A 131 -12.56 2.26 -3.92
CA ASP A 131 -11.35 2.77 -3.26
C ASP A 131 -10.67 1.64 -2.46
N SER A 132 -9.38 1.42 -2.71
CA SER A 132 -8.55 0.47 -1.97
C SER A 132 -8.25 0.86 -0.52
N SER A 133 -8.58 2.09 -0.13
CA SER A 133 -8.44 2.65 1.21
C SER A 133 -9.74 2.58 2.01
N SER A 134 -10.84 2.13 1.39
CA SER A 134 -12.13 1.99 2.08
C SER A 134 -12.04 0.94 3.19
N GLN A 135 -12.60 1.28 4.35
CA GLN A 135 -12.75 0.36 5.48
C GLN A 135 -14.01 -0.50 5.38
N GLU A 136 -14.95 -0.11 4.53
CA GLU A 136 -16.30 -0.69 4.47
C GLU A 136 -16.56 -1.42 3.15
N GLY A 137 -15.56 -1.48 2.27
CA GLY A 137 -15.66 -2.13 0.96
C GLY A 137 -16.04 -1.14 -0.14
N ALA A 138 -16.87 -1.57 -1.08
CA ALA A 138 -17.39 -0.68 -2.12
C ALA A 138 -18.38 0.31 -1.50
N ILE A 139 -18.20 1.61 -1.78
CA ILE A 139 -19.00 2.67 -1.16
C ILE A 139 -20.10 3.10 -2.13
N ILE A 140 -21.35 3.16 -1.68
CA ILE A 140 -22.45 3.73 -2.46
C ILE A 140 -22.50 5.23 -2.17
N LEU A 141 -22.35 6.05 -3.21
CA LEU A 141 -22.44 7.51 -3.10
C LEU A 141 -23.87 8.00 -3.33
N LYS A 142 -24.22 9.14 -2.73
CA LYS A 142 -25.42 9.89 -3.12
C LYS A 142 -25.27 10.35 -4.57
N SER A 143 -26.36 10.32 -5.33
CA SER A 143 -26.35 10.64 -6.75
C SER A 143 -25.87 12.07 -7.00
N GLY A 144 -24.94 12.23 -7.94
CA GLY A 144 -24.35 13.53 -8.27
C GLY A 144 -23.37 14.09 -7.24
N THR A 145 -23.21 13.48 -6.07
CA THR A 145 -22.27 13.94 -5.03
C THR A 145 -21.14 12.94 -4.84
N TRP A 146 -20.25 13.22 -3.90
CA TRP A 146 -19.17 12.33 -3.47
C TRP A 146 -19.31 11.96 -1.98
N GLU A 147 -20.51 12.13 -1.46
CA GLU A 147 -20.87 11.73 -0.11
C GLU A 147 -21.36 10.29 -0.14
N GLY A 148 -20.85 9.45 0.76
CA GLY A 148 -21.41 8.12 1.01
C GLY A 148 -22.88 8.20 1.45
N SER A 149 -23.64 7.12 1.20
CA SER A 149 -24.96 6.94 1.79
C SER A 149 -24.84 6.82 3.30
N GLU A 150 -25.68 7.56 4.04
CA GLU A 150 -25.78 7.45 5.50
C GLU A 150 -26.16 6.00 5.88
N THR A 151 -25.23 5.28 6.49
CA THR A 151 -25.52 4.08 7.26
C THR A 151 -25.26 4.38 8.74
N ASP A 152 -26.06 3.80 9.62
CA ASP A 152 -26.33 4.23 11.01
C ASP A 152 -25.13 4.35 11.97
N ASP A 153 -23.90 4.04 11.53
CA ASP A 153 -22.66 4.20 12.32
C ASP A 153 -21.44 4.65 11.48
N ALA A 154 -21.62 5.03 10.21
CA ALA A 154 -20.52 5.20 9.28
C ALA A 154 -19.97 6.64 9.25
N HIS A 155 -18.64 6.74 9.27
CA HIS A 155 -17.92 7.91 8.82
C HIS A 155 -18.58 8.47 7.56
N ILE A 156 -19.05 9.73 7.59
CA ILE A 156 -19.50 10.44 6.39
C ILE A 156 -18.29 10.53 5.46
N TRP A 157 -18.20 9.56 4.55
CA TRP A 157 -17.09 9.45 3.64
C TRP A 157 -17.39 10.43 2.51
N SER A 158 -16.86 11.64 2.64
CA SER A 158 -16.99 12.70 1.64
C SER A 158 -15.64 12.95 0.98
N TRP A 159 -15.62 12.84 -0.34
CA TRP A 159 -14.54 13.39 -1.14
C TRP A 159 -15.10 14.64 -1.76
N GLU A 160 -14.79 15.84 -1.31
CA GLU A 160 -15.09 16.99 -2.17
C GLU A 160 -13.92 17.13 -3.15
N PRO A 161 -14.09 16.80 -4.45
CA PRO A 161 -13.29 17.46 -5.44
C PRO A 161 -13.34 18.96 -5.20
N LYS A 162 -12.23 19.65 -5.46
CA LYS A 162 -12.37 21.05 -5.84
C LYS A 162 -13.27 21.09 -7.06
N ASP A 163 -14.52 21.46 -6.86
CA ASP A 163 -15.34 22.00 -7.92
C ASP A 163 -14.56 23.17 -8.52
N ALA A 164 -14.72 23.39 -9.83
CA ALA A 164 -14.23 24.59 -10.50
C ALA A 164 -14.72 25.91 -9.82
N ALA A 165 -15.62 25.81 -8.84
CA ALA A 165 -16.16 26.89 -8.01
C ALA A 165 -15.30 27.29 -6.79
N GLY A 166 -14.16 26.65 -6.53
CA GLY A 166 -13.10 27.24 -5.70
C GLY A 166 -13.33 27.29 -4.18
N LYS A 167 -14.21 26.48 -3.59
CA LYS A 167 -14.27 26.38 -2.13
C LYS A 167 -13.09 25.57 -1.57
N GLU A 168 -12.44 26.12 -0.54
CA GLU A 168 -11.27 25.57 0.11
C GLU A 168 -11.65 24.41 1.05
N ALA A 169 -11.75 23.20 0.51
CA ALA A 169 -11.62 22.02 1.35
C ALA A 169 -10.16 21.89 1.81
N GLY A 170 -9.94 21.99 3.12
CA GLY A 170 -8.65 21.67 3.75
C GLY A 170 -8.37 20.18 3.61
N GLY A 171 -7.67 19.77 2.55
CA GLY A 171 -7.37 18.36 2.31
C GLY A 171 -6.31 18.13 1.22
N TRP A 172 -5.79 16.90 1.18
CA TRP A 172 -4.66 16.41 0.36
C TRP A 172 -4.83 16.52 -1.17
N PHE A 173 -5.93 17.07 -1.68
CA PHE A 173 -6.40 16.85 -3.07
C PHE A 173 -6.57 18.12 -3.90
N ARG A 174 -5.57 19.00 -3.88
CA ARG A 174 -5.61 20.31 -4.55
C ARG A 174 -5.67 20.29 -6.09
N ASN A 175 -5.56 19.14 -6.78
CA ASN A 175 -5.48 19.04 -8.24
C ASN A 175 -6.10 17.74 -8.77
N ILE A 176 -7.41 17.71 -9.01
CA ILE A 176 -8.06 16.54 -9.63
C ILE A 176 -7.93 16.67 -11.13
N LYS A 177 -7.25 15.71 -11.75
CA LYS A 177 -7.23 15.62 -13.22
C LYS A 177 -8.64 15.29 -13.72
N LYS A 178 -8.95 15.73 -14.94
CA LYS A 178 -10.21 15.32 -15.59
C LYS A 178 -10.36 13.80 -15.51
N PRO A 179 -11.53 13.29 -15.10
CA PRO A 179 -11.74 11.85 -15.07
C PRO A 179 -11.59 11.29 -16.48
N VAL A 180 -11.13 10.05 -16.55
CA VAL A 180 -10.99 9.30 -17.79
C VAL A 180 -11.96 8.14 -17.78
N GLU A 181 -12.68 7.93 -18.89
CA GLU A 181 -13.66 6.84 -19.01
C GLU A 181 -12.98 5.48 -19.10
N HIS A 182 -11.78 5.44 -19.69
CA HIS A 182 -11.02 4.23 -19.89
C HIS A 182 -9.55 4.49 -19.57
N ILE A 183 -8.94 3.54 -18.85
CA ILE A 183 -7.49 3.47 -18.71
C ILE A 183 -7.08 2.08 -19.18
N GLU A 184 -6.32 2.05 -20.27
CA GLU A 184 -5.68 0.83 -20.74
C GLU A 184 -4.73 0.30 -19.65
N ARG A 185 -4.63 -1.03 -19.51
CA ARG A 185 -3.90 -1.66 -18.41
C ARG A 185 -2.45 -1.22 -18.39
N HIS A 186 -1.79 -1.13 -19.55
CA HIS A 186 -0.39 -0.69 -19.60
C HIS A 186 -0.23 0.77 -19.18
N LYS A 187 -1.12 1.68 -19.60
CA LYS A 187 -1.09 3.10 -19.18
C LYS A 187 -1.21 3.24 -17.67
N ALA A 188 -2.07 2.44 -17.06
CA ALA A 188 -2.24 2.42 -15.60
C ALA A 188 -1.00 1.92 -14.86
N MET A 189 -0.39 0.85 -15.38
CA MET A 189 0.83 0.28 -14.82
C MET A 189 2.00 1.26 -14.98
N VAL A 190 2.17 1.86 -16.16
CA VAL A 190 3.15 2.93 -16.40
C VAL A 190 2.95 4.07 -15.41
N ALA A 191 1.71 4.52 -15.18
CA ALA A 191 1.43 5.54 -14.18
C ALA A 191 1.83 5.11 -12.75
N CYS A 192 1.67 3.84 -12.40
CA CYS A 192 2.15 3.30 -11.12
C CYS A 192 3.68 3.36 -11.01
N PHE A 193 4.40 2.97 -12.07
CA PHE A 193 5.85 3.02 -12.12
C PHE A 193 6.36 4.46 -12.06
N LYS A 194 5.79 5.36 -12.85
CA LYS A 194 6.15 6.78 -12.84
C LYS A 194 5.96 7.40 -11.45
N GLN A 195 4.88 7.05 -10.76
CA GLN A 195 4.67 7.50 -9.38
C GLN A 195 5.69 6.90 -8.40
N LEU A 196 6.13 5.65 -8.61
CA LEU A 196 7.17 5.02 -7.79
C LEU A 196 8.53 5.70 -8.01
N VAL A 197 8.96 5.84 -9.27
CA VAL A 197 10.23 6.45 -9.67
C VAL A 197 10.28 7.95 -9.32
N GLY A 198 9.13 8.63 -9.40
CA GLY A 198 9.00 10.05 -9.08
C GLY A 198 8.83 10.37 -7.59
N ASP A 199 8.77 9.38 -6.68
CA ASP A 199 8.62 9.67 -5.25
C ASP A 199 9.90 10.32 -4.70
N LYS A 200 9.75 11.55 -4.21
CA LYS A 200 10.86 12.34 -3.63
C LYS A 200 11.44 11.72 -2.37
N ARG A 201 10.72 10.79 -1.74
CA ARG A 201 11.17 10.05 -0.55
C ARG A 201 12.05 8.85 -0.91
N GLY A 202 12.38 8.67 -2.19
CA GLY A 202 13.10 7.50 -2.69
C GLY A 202 12.16 6.41 -3.15
N LEU A 203 12.68 5.20 -3.35
CA LEU A 203 11.91 4.04 -3.79
C LEU A 203 11.36 3.30 -2.56
N PRO A 204 10.09 3.50 -2.15
CA PRO A 204 9.55 2.82 -0.99
C PRO A 204 9.45 1.32 -1.27
N ALA A 205 10.12 0.51 -0.44
CA ALA A 205 9.95 -0.94 -0.42
C ALA A 205 9.05 -1.30 0.77
N LEU A 206 7.80 -1.68 0.50
CA LEU A 206 6.82 -1.99 1.53
C LEU A 206 5.92 -3.15 1.13
N ILE A 207 5.39 -3.83 2.14
CA ILE A 207 4.34 -4.85 2.06
C ILE A 207 3.31 -4.52 3.13
N TYR A 208 2.05 -4.39 2.75
CA TYR A 208 0.95 -4.10 3.66
C TYR A 208 -0.11 -5.18 3.54
N PHE A 209 -0.17 -6.03 4.57
CA PHE A 209 -1.10 -7.14 4.70
C PHE A 209 -2.47 -6.61 5.09
N ARG A 210 -3.45 -6.98 4.27
CA ARG A 210 -4.82 -6.51 4.42
C ARG A 210 -5.78 -7.59 3.96
N TYR A 211 -6.93 -7.66 4.61
CA TYR A 211 -8.04 -8.46 4.12
C TYR A 211 -9.36 -7.84 4.54
N PHE A 212 -10.42 -8.21 3.85
CA PHE A 212 -11.77 -7.77 4.06
C PHE A 212 -12.62 -8.96 4.46
N THR A 213 -13.24 -8.85 5.64
CA THR A 213 -14.14 -9.86 6.19
C THR A 213 -15.23 -9.14 6.98
N ASN A 214 -16.42 -9.76 7.10
CA ASN A 214 -17.52 -9.21 7.90
C ASN A 214 -17.81 -7.72 7.61
N LYS A 215 -17.77 -7.33 6.33
CA LYS A 215 -17.94 -5.96 5.83
C LYS A 215 -16.94 -4.92 6.38
N LYS A 216 -15.79 -5.36 6.90
CA LYS A 216 -14.73 -4.49 7.42
C LYS A 216 -13.38 -4.85 6.83
N ALA A 217 -12.63 -3.82 6.40
CA ALA A 217 -11.24 -3.96 6.04
C ALA A 217 -10.40 -4.05 7.32
N LEU A 218 -9.61 -5.10 7.41
CA LEU A 218 -8.66 -5.32 8.47
C LEU A 218 -7.26 -5.15 7.90
N PHE A 219 -6.56 -4.18 8.48
CA PHE A 219 -5.18 -3.86 8.14
C PHE A 219 -4.28 -4.48 9.19
N GLN A 220 -3.76 -5.67 8.87
CA GLN A 220 -3.11 -6.49 9.87
C GLN A 220 -1.69 -6.04 10.14
N GLY A 221 -0.89 -5.79 9.08
CA GLY A 221 0.49 -5.41 9.29
C GLY A 221 1.17 -4.76 8.10
N LEU A 222 2.15 -3.91 8.40
CA LEU A 222 3.04 -3.22 7.48
C LEU A 222 4.49 -3.68 7.71
N MET A 223 5.10 -4.23 6.67
CA MET A 223 6.55 -4.35 6.55
C MET A 223 7.06 -3.20 5.68
N SER A 224 8.03 -2.43 6.15
CA SER A 224 8.64 -1.34 5.37
C SER A 224 10.16 -1.35 5.51
N TRP A 225 10.85 -1.36 4.38
CA TRP A 225 12.29 -1.14 4.32
C TRP A 225 12.59 0.35 4.39
N LYS A 226 13.24 0.76 5.49
CA LYS A 226 13.77 2.12 5.69
C LYS A 226 15.24 2.11 5.34
N LEU A 227 15.54 2.51 4.11
CA LEU A 227 16.88 2.44 3.55
C LEU A 227 17.77 3.62 3.95
N THR A 228 17.16 4.76 4.28
CA THR A 228 17.78 5.93 4.90
C THR A 228 17.20 6.12 6.29
N GLY A 229 18.02 6.50 7.27
CA GLY A 229 17.48 7.15 8.47
C GLY A 229 16.91 8.52 8.09
N ASP A 230 15.73 8.89 8.60
CA ASP A 230 15.13 10.21 8.35
C ASP A 230 15.97 11.32 9.04
N ALA A 231 17.07 11.74 8.43
CA ALA A 231 17.86 12.88 8.90
C ALA A 231 17.21 14.25 8.56
N LYS A 232 16.00 14.27 7.98
CA LYS A 232 15.37 15.47 7.39
C LYS A 232 14.17 16.04 8.16
N LYS A 233 13.87 15.59 9.37
CA LYS A 233 12.96 16.33 10.26
C LYS A 233 13.78 17.10 11.29
N LYS A 234 13.53 18.41 11.36
CA LYS A 234 14.10 19.31 12.37
C LYS A 234 13.93 18.70 13.76
N GLU A 235 14.95 18.92 14.57
CA GLU A 235 14.95 18.70 16.01
C GLU A 235 13.62 19.15 16.63
N PHE A 236 13.18 18.31 17.55
CA PHE A 236 12.01 18.44 18.38
C PHE A 236 11.87 19.87 18.94
N GLU A 237 10.79 20.58 18.61
CA GLU A 237 10.35 21.74 19.40
C GLU A 237 9.59 21.18 20.60
N ASP A 238 10.21 21.25 21.78
CA ASP A 238 9.58 20.89 23.05
C ASP A 238 8.38 21.81 23.29
N THR A 239 7.18 21.26 23.20
CA THR A 239 5.92 21.99 23.41
C THR A 239 5.49 22.05 24.88
N GLY A 240 6.29 21.49 25.80
CA GLY A 240 6.00 21.47 27.25
C GLY A 240 4.79 20.61 27.64
N ASN A 241 4.17 19.91 26.69
CA ASN A 241 3.12 18.93 26.96
C ASN A 241 3.76 17.56 27.20
N PRO A 242 3.25 16.74 28.14
CA PRO A 242 3.72 15.38 28.32
C PRO A 242 3.54 14.61 27.01
N ILE A 243 4.67 14.26 26.40
CA ILE A 243 4.74 13.36 25.26
C ILE A 243 4.23 12.02 25.80
N LYS A 244 3.17 11.50 25.20
CA LYS A 244 2.78 10.12 25.49
C LYS A 244 3.92 9.24 24.97
N ASP A 245 4.31 8.25 25.76
CA ASP A 245 5.45 7.35 25.50
C ASP A 245 5.38 6.66 24.12
N ASP A 246 4.19 6.65 23.49
CA ASP A 246 3.93 6.16 22.14
C ASP A 246 4.57 7.01 21.02
N ASP A 247 4.67 8.33 21.18
CA ASP A 247 5.19 9.23 20.14
C ASP A 247 6.73 9.26 20.11
N ALA A 248 7.38 9.07 21.28
CA ALA A 248 8.83 9.10 21.40
C ALA A 248 9.50 7.85 20.81
N ASP A 249 9.00 6.66 21.14
CA ASP A 249 9.44 5.39 20.56
C ASP A 249 9.22 5.36 19.04
N ASP A 250 8.08 5.88 18.58
CA ASP A 250 7.78 5.98 17.15
C ASP A 250 8.71 6.94 16.42
N ALA A 251 9.05 8.07 17.05
CA ALA A 251 10.00 9.03 16.51
C ALA A 251 11.41 8.47 16.44
N GLU A 252 11.83 7.67 17.43
CA GLU A 252 13.16 7.06 17.42
C GLU A 252 13.23 5.92 16.41
N ALA A 253 12.25 5.02 16.40
CA ALA A 253 12.14 3.96 15.40
C ALA A 253 12.19 4.54 13.98
N ALA A 254 11.49 5.66 13.71
CA ALA A 254 11.48 6.31 12.39
C ALA A 254 12.87 6.76 11.90
N LYS A 255 13.83 7.02 12.80
CA LYS A 255 15.21 7.39 12.44
C LYS A 255 16.07 6.18 12.08
N LEU A 256 15.64 4.98 12.46
CA LEU A 256 16.41 3.76 12.30
C LEU A 256 16.31 3.21 10.87
N ARG A 257 17.47 3.06 10.21
CA ARG A 257 17.61 2.27 8.98
C ARG A 257 17.38 0.79 9.30
N GLY A 258 16.57 0.11 8.51
CA GLY A 258 16.28 -1.31 8.71
C GLY A 258 14.93 -1.75 8.15
N LEU A 259 14.53 -2.97 8.50
CA LEU A 259 13.20 -3.51 8.24
C LEU A 259 12.29 -3.19 9.42
N HIS A 260 11.25 -2.40 9.16
CA HIS A 260 10.24 -2.02 10.13
C HIS A 260 9.05 -2.94 9.99
N LEU A 261 8.66 -3.58 11.07
CA LEU A 261 7.52 -4.48 11.17
C LEU A 261 6.48 -3.82 12.06
N THR A 262 5.27 -3.53 11.59
CA THR A 262 4.22 -2.86 12.39
C THR A 262 2.90 -3.59 12.25
N TRP A 263 2.18 -3.86 13.32
CA TRP A 263 0.88 -4.51 13.27
C TRP A 263 -0.03 -4.08 14.43
N SER A 264 -1.32 -4.22 14.22
CA SER A 264 -2.32 -3.87 15.22
C SER A 264 -2.80 -5.13 15.93
N ILE A 265 -2.72 -5.16 17.26
CA ILE A 265 -3.37 -6.20 18.04
C ILE A 265 -4.81 -5.73 18.29
N GLY A 266 -5.76 -6.33 17.56
CA GLY A 266 -7.16 -6.18 17.87
C GLY A 266 -7.49 -6.91 19.17
N LYS A 267 -8.04 -6.21 20.17
CA LYS A 267 -8.73 -6.89 21.27
C LYS A 267 -10.07 -7.40 20.74
N GLN A 268 -10.35 -8.68 20.94
CA GLN A 268 -11.67 -9.25 20.68
C GLN A 268 -12.67 -8.69 21.69
N GLY A 269 -13.38 -7.61 21.33
CA GLY A 269 -14.51 -7.07 22.08
C GLY A 269 -14.28 -5.69 22.71
N GLY A 270 -15.03 -4.69 22.22
CA GLY A 270 -15.37 -3.43 22.91
C GLY A 270 -14.29 -2.34 22.97
N ASN A 271 -14.60 -1.17 22.38
CA ASN A 271 -14.14 0.24 22.57
C ASN A 271 -12.72 0.62 23.06
N GLU A 272 -11.82 -0.30 23.37
CA GLU A 272 -10.44 0.01 23.72
C GLU A 272 -9.58 0.27 22.48
N LYS A 273 -8.64 1.21 22.59
CA LYS A 273 -7.69 1.52 21.51
C LYS A 273 -6.87 0.28 21.17
N SER A 274 -6.87 -0.12 19.90
CA SER A 274 -5.97 -1.15 19.39
C SER A 274 -4.53 -0.77 19.70
N SER A 275 -3.80 -1.63 20.42
CA SER A 275 -2.37 -1.42 20.62
C SER A 275 -1.64 -1.78 19.33
N THR A 276 -0.88 -0.82 18.80
CA THR A 276 0.03 -1.09 17.69
C THR A 276 1.33 -1.59 18.28
N ARG A 277 1.83 -2.71 17.75
CA ARG A 277 3.20 -3.17 18.00
C ARG A 277 4.07 -2.85 16.79
N ARG A 278 5.32 -2.53 17.05
CA ARG A 278 6.35 -2.29 16.05
C ARG A 278 7.57 -3.13 16.39
N PHE A 279 8.38 -3.52 15.44
CA PHE A 279 9.75 -3.97 15.66
C PHE A 279 10.63 -3.34 14.59
N VAL A 280 11.87 -3.02 14.96
CA VAL A 280 12.89 -2.64 13.98
C VAL A 280 13.99 -3.68 13.98
N ILE A 281 14.19 -4.30 12.82
CA ILE A 281 15.33 -5.16 12.53
C ILE A 281 16.35 -4.31 11.79
N GLN A 282 17.51 -4.09 12.40
CA GLN A 282 18.61 -3.31 11.85
C GLN A 282 19.79 -4.19 11.49
N TRP A 283 20.58 -3.74 10.52
CA TRP A 283 21.87 -4.31 10.22
C TRP A 283 22.97 -3.31 10.61
N GLU A 284 24.23 -3.71 10.52
CA GLU A 284 25.40 -2.89 10.92
C GLU A 284 25.49 -2.62 12.43
N VAL A 285 24.82 -3.43 13.27
CA VAL A 285 24.93 -3.33 14.74
C VAL A 285 26.14 -4.15 15.23
N PRO A 286 27.11 -3.53 15.94
CA PRO A 286 28.28 -4.26 16.44
C PRO A 286 27.90 -5.44 17.34
N GLY A 287 28.51 -6.61 17.10
CA GLY A 287 28.28 -7.82 17.90
C GLY A 287 27.20 -8.77 17.38
N SER A 288 26.62 -8.51 16.21
CA SER A 288 25.65 -9.40 15.56
C SER A 288 26.26 -10.78 15.23
N SER A 289 25.60 -11.86 15.66
CA SER A 289 26.02 -13.26 15.43
C SER A 289 25.00 -14.03 14.58
N GLU A 290 25.33 -15.24 14.14
CA GLU A 290 24.35 -16.11 13.46
C GLU A 290 23.14 -16.42 14.38
N GLN A 291 23.34 -16.49 15.70
CA GLN A 291 22.23 -16.57 16.65
C GLN A 291 21.33 -15.33 16.58
N THR A 292 21.91 -14.13 16.50
CA THR A 292 21.16 -12.86 16.35
C THR A 292 20.39 -12.81 15.03
N ARG A 293 20.95 -13.37 13.96
CA ARG A 293 20.23 -13.56 12.69
C ARG A 293 19.03 -14.48 12.88
N GLN A 294 19.21 -15.62 13.54
CA GLN A 294 18.12 -16.56 13.82
C GLN A 294 17.02 -15.92 14.69
N ASP A 295 17.39 -15.12 15.70
CA ASP A 295 16.44 -14.38 16.52
C ASP A 295 15.66 -13.36 15.70
N SER A 296 16.31 -12.68 14.76
CA SER A 296 15.65 -11.75 13.83
C SER A 296 14.68 -12.47 12.88
N LEU A 297 15.06 -13.65 12.36
CA LEU A 297 14.16 -14.50 11.57
C LEU A 297 12.96 -14.98 12.41
N ASN A 298 13.19 -15.34 13.67
CA ASN A 298 12.13 -15.70 14.60
C ASN A 298 11.18 -14.52 14.85
N LYS A 299 11.68 -13.27 14.88
CA LYS A 299 10.83 -12.06 14.96
C LYS A 299 10.05 -11.77 13.69
N VAL A 300 10.63 -11.98 12.50
CA VAL A 300 9.86 -11.93 11.25
C VAL A 300 8.76 -12.99 11.25
N LYS A 301 9.07 -14.20 11.70
CA LYS A 301 8.09 -15.28 11.84
C LYS A 301 7.01 -14.93 12.85
N GLU A 302 7.35 -14.43 14.03
CA GLU A 302 6.39 -13.96 15.04
C GLU A 302 5.49 -12.87 14.47
N TYR A 303 6.06 -11.89 13.77
CA TYR A 303 5.29 -10.87 13.07
C TYR A 303 4.33 -11.48 12.05
N LEU A 304 4.81 -12.41 11.22
CA LEU A 304 3.99 -13.08 10.21
C LEU A 304 2.88 -13.89 10.88
N ASP A 305 3.15 -14.64 11.95
CA ASP A 305 2.15 -15.40 12.69
C ASP A 305 1.05 -14.48 13.28
N ASN A 306 1.43 -13.25 13.68
CA ASN A 306 0.50 -12.25 14.22
C ASN A 306 -0.22 -11.42 13.15
N CYS A 307 0.36 -11.22 11.95
CA CYS A 307 -0.28 -10.48 10.86
C CYS A 307 -1.06 -11.39 9.93
N CYS A 308 -0.66 -12.66 9.86
CA CYS A 308 -1.25 -13.69 9.05
C CYS A 308 -2.18 -14.58 9.88
N VAL A 309 -2.99 -13.97 10.75
CA VAL A 309 -3.96 -14.68 11.60
C VAL A 309 -5.01 -15.36 10.71
N GLY A 310 -4.85 -16.67 10.54
CA GLY A 310 -5.78 -17.52 9.80
C GLY A 310 -5.07 -18.38 8.75
N PRO A 311 -5.41 -19.67 8.63
CA PRO A 311 -4.64 -20.63 7.83
C PRO A 311 -4.67 -20.41 6.31
N THR A 312 -5.42 -19.43 5.78
CA THR A 312 -5.72 -19.36 4.34
C THR A 312 -5.29 -18.05 3.65
N ILE A 313 -5.96 -16.92 3.89
CA ILE A 313 -5.80 -15.74 3.00
C ILE A 313 -4.44 -15.08 3.14
N THR A 314 -4.05 -14.69 4.35
CA THR A 314 -2.80 -13.95 4.62
C THR A 314 -1.54 -14.79 4.38
N LYS A 315 -1.61 -16.10 4.60
CA LYS A 315 -0.56 -17.03 4.16
C LYS A 315 -0.36 -16.99 2.65
N VAL A 316 -1.45 -17.04 1.86
CA VAL A 316 -1.38 -16.90 0.40
C VAL A 316 -0.80 -15.54 0.00
N GLN A 317 -1.16 -14.46 0.72
CA GLN A 317 -0.58 -13.14 0.49
C GLN A 317 0.94 -13.13 0.69
N TRP A 318 1.43 -13.73 1.79
CA TRP A 318 2.86 -13.84 2.05
C TRP A 318 3.58 -14.67 0.99
N GLU A 319 3.08 -15.86 0.66
CA GLU A 319 3.70 -16.72 -0.35
C GLU A 319 3.79 -16.02 -1.72
N SER A 320 2.81 -15.17 -2.06
CA SER A 320 2.81 -14.41 -3.31
C SER A 320 3.91 -13.35 -3.40
N ILE A 321 4.49 -12.91 -2.27
CA ILE A 321 5.47 -11.82 -2.21
C ILE A 321 6.80 -12.23 -1.59
N LYS A 322 6.88 -13.43 -0.99
CA LYS A 322 8.06 -13.92 -0.27
C LYS A 322 9.33 -13.87 -1.12
N SER A 323 9.28 -14.35 -2.36
CA SER A 323 10.45 -14.36 -3.23
C SER A 323 11.00 -12.96 -3.49
N GLU A 324 10.12 -11.96 -3.66
CA GLU A 324 10.56 -10.57 -3.81
C GLU A 324 11.10 -10.01 -2.50
N HIS A 325 10.47 -10.29 -1.37
CA HIS A 325 10.99 -9.91 -0.05
C HIS A 325 12.41 -10.46 0.19
N ASP A 326 12.64 -11.74 -0.13
CA ASP A 326 13.92 -12.41 0.11
C ASP A 326 15.07 -11.76 -0.66
N LYS A 327 14.83 -11.23 -1.86
CA LYS A 327 15.84 -10.45 -2.61
C LYS A 327 16.35 -9.24 -1.81
N PHE A 328 15.47 -8.53 -1.12
CA PHE A 328 15.86 -7.39 -0.27
C PHE A 328 16.58 -7.88 0.99
N TRP A 329 16.04 -8.92 1.64
CA TRP A 329 16.62 -9.49 2.84
C TRP A 329 18.04 -10.03 2.62
N ASP A 330 18.25 -10.80 1.56
CA ASP A 330 19.54 -11.39 1.23
C ASP A 330 20.55 -10.33 0.80
N ALA A 331 20.11 -9.30 0.07
CA ALA A 331 20.94 -8.15 -0.27
C ALA A 331 21.42 -7.40 0.98
N ALA A 332 20.51 -7.17 1.95
CA ALA A 332 20.85 -6.56 3.23
C ALA A 332 21.83 -7.43 4.03
N CYS A 333 21.58 -8.74 4.13
CA CYS A 333 22.48 -9.66 4.84
C CYS A 333 23.87 -9.72 4.22
N THR A 334 23.94 -9.75 2.89
CA THR A 334 25.20 -9.79 2.15
C THR A 334 26.03 -8.51 2.37
N LEU A 335 25.36 -7.35 2.34
CA LEU A 335 26.05 -6.06 2.42
C LEU A 335 26.38 -5.64 3.86
N TRP A 336 25.50 -5.94 4.80
CA TRP A 336 25.53 -5.37 6.14
C TRP A 336 25.72 -6.40 7.27
N GLY A 337 25.87 -7.67 6.93
CA GLY A 337 26.08 -8.76 7.88
C GLY A 337 24.78 -9.26 8.53
N HIS A 338 24.84 -9.63 9.81
CA HIS A 338 23.69 -10.23 10.48
C HIS A 338 22.72 -9.17 11.00
N PRO A 339 21.40 -9.34 10.78
CA PRO A 339 20.39 -8.48 11.38
C PRO A 339 20.33 -8.66 12.90
N GLN A 340 19.90 -7.60 13.57
CA GLN A 340 19.56 -7.58 14.99
C GLN A 340 18.25 -6.80 15.21
N VAL A 341 17.43 -7.30 16.13
CA VAL A 341 16.25 -6.59 16.62
C VAL A 341 16.73 -5.54 17.64
N THR A 342 16.63 -4.26 17.30
CA THR A 342 17.18 -3.17 18.14
C THR A 342 16.12 -2.35 18.84
N HIS A 343 14.90 -2.34 18.29
CA HIS A 343 13.78 -1.63 18.88
C HIS A 343 12.61 -2.59 19.00
N THR A 344 12.29 -2.91 20.25
CA THR A 344 11.03 -3.54 20.66
C THR A 344 10.33 -2.48 21.51
N PRO A 345 9.13 -2.00 21.12
CA PRO A 345 8.28 -1.21 21.99
C PRO A 345 8.21 -1.97 23.30
N GLN A 346 8.50 -1.28 24.41
CA GLN A 346 8.39 -1.91 25.73
C GLN A 346 7.03 -2.59 25.81
N ASP A 347 7.01 -3.86 26.27
CA ASP A 347 5.78 -4.65 26.37
C ASP A 347 4.74 -3.78 27.09
N ARG A 348 3.77 -3.28 26.32
CA ARG A 348 2.69 -2.42 26.82
C ARG A 348 1.79 -3.30 27.69
N SER A 349 2.18 -3.49 28.95
CA SER A 349 1.40 -4.19 29.97
C SER A 349 0.24 -3.33 30.42
#